data_AF-A0A1A8GJQ2-F1
#
_entry.id   AF-A0A1A8GJQ2-F1
#
_cell.length_a   1.000
_cell.length_b   1.000
_cell.length_c   1.000
_cell.angle_alpha   90.00
_cell.angle_beta   90.00
_cell.angle_gamma   90.00
#
_symmetry.space_group_name_H-M   'P 1'
#
loop_
_entity.id
_entity.type
_entity.pdbx_description
1 polymer ?
#
loop_
_entity_poly.entity_id
_entity_poly.type
_entity_poly.pdbx_seq_one_letter_code
_entity_poly.pdbx_strand_id
1 'polypeptide(L)'
;EKIKMAADSVQGDARGQLVAERLGLGQNLDLSDTMVQQKLDEIKEQIRREIRKELKIKEGAENLRKVTTDKKSLAYVDNMLKKSNKKVEELHQELQELNAHIVVKDPEELLECPLTPDTPNSEAKMCTSSSRLAALKRQNDIELKVKQGAENMIQM
;
A
#
# COMPACT_ATOMS: atom_id res chain seq x y z
N GLU A 1 -3.98 -20.35 -41.44
CA GLU A 1 -4.93 -19.36 -40.87
C GLU A 1 -5.98 -20.16 -40.10
N LYS A 2 -6.27 -20.05 -38.80
CA LYS A 2 -6.07 -19.02 -37.77
C LYS A 2 -6.11 -19.72 -36.38
N ILE A 3 -5.15 -19.32 -35.53
CA ILE A 3 -5.27 -19.01 -34.09
C ILE A 3 -5.79 -20.11 -33.15
N LYS A 4 -4.83 -20.76 -32.49
CA LYS A 4 -4.96 -21.42 -31.19
C LYS A 4 -5.06 -20.33 -30.12
N MET A 5 -6.24 -20.16 -29.51
CA MET A 5 -6.37 -19.33 -28.31
C MET A 5 -5.80 -20.09 -27.12
N ALA A 6 -4.63 -19.65 -26.66
CA ALA A 6 -4.12 -20.02 -25.35
C ALA A 6 -4.97 -19.28 -24.31
N ALA A 7 -5.65 -20.05 -23.46
CA ALA A 7 -6.25 -19.55 -22.24
C ALA A 7 -5.12 -19.17 -21.28
N ASP A 8 -4.69 -17.92 -21.36
CA ASP A 8 -3.90 -17.27 -20.34
C ASP A 8 -4.86 -16.67 -19.30
N SER A 9 -4.38 -16.50 -18.06
CA SER A 9 -5.11 -15.94 -16.90
C SER A 9 -5.78 -16.94 -15.94
N VAL A 10 -4.94 -17.74 -15.27
CA VAL A 10 -5.19 -18.12 -13.86
C VAL A 10 -3.94 -17.78 -13.06
N GLN A 11 -3.57 -16.50 -13.07
CA GLN A 11 -2.63 -15.95 -12.09
C GLN A 11 -3.47 -15.20 -11.06
N GLY A 12 -4.23 -15.98 -10.28
CA GLY A 12 -4.96 -15.48 -9.12
C GLY A 12 -4.01 -14.72 -8.21
N ASP A 13 -4.48 -13.56 -7.76
CA ASP A 13 -3.77 -12.51 -7.07
C ASP A 13 -3.04 -12.99 -5.79
N ALA A 14 -1.84 -13.56 -5.96
CA ALA A 14 -0.96 -13.95 -4.85
C ALA A 14 -0.63 -12.74 -3.96
N ARG A 15 -0.71 -11.52 -4.52
CA ARG A 15 -0.51 -10.27 -3.77
C ARG A 15 -1.71 -9.95 -2.90
N GLY A 16 -2.93 -10.17 -3.39
CA GLY A 16 -4.17 -9.97 -2.62
C GLY A 16 -4.35 -10.99 -1.53
N GLN A 17 -3.82 -12.19 -1.71
CA GLN A 17 -3.76 -13.20 -0.66
C GLN A 17 -2.93 -12.74 0.56
N LEU A 18 -1.78 -12.09 0.34
CA LEU A 18 -0.93 -11.60 1.45
C LEU A 18 -1.55 -10.42 2.20
N VAL A 19 -2.30 -9.56 1.51
CA VAL A 19 -3.02 -8.44 2.14
C VAL A 19 -4.25 -8.94 2.89
N ALA A 20 -4.98 -9.89 2.31
CA ALA A 20 -6.11 -10.58 2.94
C ALA A 20 -5.70 -11.32 4.22
N GLU A 21 -4.56 -12.03 4.19
CA GLU A 21 -3.99 -12.73 5.35
C GLU A 21 -3.63 -11.76 6.49
N ARG A 22 -3.01 -10.62 6.19
CA ARG A 22 -2.69 -9.59 7.19
C ARG A 22 -3.91 -8.90 7.80
N LEU A 23 -5.00 -8.79 7.03
CA LEU A 23 -6.26 -8.21 7.51
C LEU A 23 -7.14 -9.24 8.25
N GLY A 24 -6.80 -10.53 8.21
CA GLY A 24 -7.60 -11.62 8.78
C GLY A 24 -8.93 -11.82 8.06
N LEU A 25 -9.03 -11.35 6.81
CA LEU A 25 -10.24 -11.39 6.00
C LEU A 25 -9.99 -12.38 4.86
N GLY A 26 -10.82 -13.41 4.73
CA GLY A 26 -10.64 -14.47 3.73
C GLY A 26 -10.67 -13.98 2.27
N GLN A 27 -10.54 -14.92 1.33
CA GLN A 27 -10.30 -14.73 -0.12
C GLN A 27 -11.35 -13.90 -0.91
N ASN A 28 -12.32 -13.24 -0.26
CA ASN A 28 -13.35 -12.40 -0.89
C ASN A 28 -13.37 -11.00 -0.26
N LEU A 29 -12.29 -10.24 -0.43
CA LEU A 29 -12.17 -8.89 0.14
C LEU A 29 -12.65 -7.84 -0.89
N ASP A 30 -13.73 -7.12 -0.58
CA ASP A 30 -14.02 -5.87 -1.28
C ASP A 30 -13.05 -4.80 -0.77
N LEU A 31 -11.95 -4.62 -1.51
CA LEU A 31 -10.95 -3.60 -1.25
C LEU A 31 -11.51 -2.16 -1.32
N SER A 32 -12.76 -1.98 -1.80
CA SER A 32 -13.45 -0.68 -1.86
C SER A 32 -14.28 -0.37 -0.61
N ASP A 33 -14.36 -1.32 0.33
CA ASP A 33 -15.00 -1.10 1.62
C ASP A 33 -14.19 -0.08 2.44
N THR A 34 -14.89 0.93 2.94
CA THR A 34 -14.34 2.03 3.72
C THR A 34 -13.62 1.54 4.97
N MET A 35 -14.10 0.46 5.60
CA MET A 35 -13.44 -0.12 6.77
C MET A 35 -12.15 -0.86 6.42
N VAL A 36 -12.13 -1.55 5.28
CA VAL A 36 -10.94 -2.25 4.76
C VAL A 36 -9.86 -1.24 4.38
N GLN A 37 -10.24 -0.14 3.73
CA GLN A 37 -9.31 0.92 3.35
C GLN A 37 -8.69 1.61 4.58
N GLN A 38 -9.50 1.91 5.61
CA GLN A 38 -8.99 2.49 6.86
C GLN A 38 -7.98 1.57 7.54
N LYS A 39 -8.27 0.27 7.65
CA LYS A 39 -7.32 -0.72 8.20
C LYS A 39 -6.04 -0.81 7.37
N LEU A 40 -6.15 -0.76 6.05
CA LEU A 40 -5.01 -0.80 5.15
C LEU A 40 -4.11 0.44 5.32
N ASP A 41 -4.71 1.61 5.51
CA ASP A 41 -3.98 2.85 5.81
C ASP A 41 -3.31 2.83 7.20
N GLU A 42 -3.98 2.25 8.21
CA GLU A 42 -3.38 2.03 9.53
C GLU A 42 -2.16 1.11 9.48
N ILE A 43 -2.26 0.00 8.73
CA ILE A 43 -1.14 -0.94 8.53
C ILE A 43 0.01 -0.25 7.79
N LYS A 44 -0.27 0.52 6.75
CA LYS A 44 0.75 1.31 6.03
C LYS A 44 1.46 2.28 6.97
N GLU A 45 0.73 2.99 7.83
CA GLU A 45 1.36 3.91 8.77
C GLU A 45 2.11 3.19 9.90
N GLN A 46 1.67 1.99 10.31
CA GLN A 46 2.44 1.13 11.20
C GLN A 46 3.79 0.75 10.59
N ILE A 47 3.79 0.27 9.34
CA ILE A 47 5.02 -0.10 8.64
C ILE A 47 5.94 1.11 8.47
N ARG A 48 5.42 2.28 8.07
CA ARG A 48 6.22 3.52 8.00
C ARG A 48 6.84 3.90 9.34
N ARG A 49 6.10 3.77 10.45
CA ARG A 49 6.65 3.99 11.81
C ARG A 49 7.72 2.97 12.15
N GLU A 50 7.56 1.70 11.76
CA GLU A 50 8.54 0.65 11.99
C GLU A 50 9.83 0.90 11.20
N ILE A 51 9.74 1.31 9.92
CA ILE A 51 10.90 1.72 9.11
C ILE A 51 11.66 2.86 9.79
N ARG A 52 10.97 3.91 10.25
CA ARG A 52 11.61 5.03 10.96
C ARG A 52 12.32 4.58 12.24
N LYS A 53 11.73 3.64 12.98
CA LYS A 53 12.36 3.07 14.19
C LYS A 53 13.59 2.24 13.84
N GLU A 54 13.48 1.36 12.85
CA GLU A 54 14.56 0.47 12.43
C GLU A 54 15.74 1.27 11.85
N LEU A 55 15.49 2.34 11.09
CA LEU A 55 16.54 3.24 10.62
C LEU A 55 17.30 3.92 11.76
N LYS A 56 16.61 4.33 12.84
CA LYS A 56 17.29 4.87 14.04
C LYS A 56 18.13 3.82 14.75
N ILE A 57 17.67 2.57 14.80
CA ILE A 57 18.43 1.45 15.36
C ILE A 57 19.69 1.20 14.52
N LYS A 58 19.54 1.15 13.19
CA LYS A 58 20.65 1.02 12.25
C LYS A 58 21.69 2.13 12.45
N GLU A 59 21.26 3.39 12.49
CA GLU A 59 22.16 4.53 12.74
C GLU A 59 22.89 4.40 14.09
N GLY A 60 22.16 4.02 15.15
CA GLY A 60 22.74 3.75 16.46
C GLY A 60 23.79 2.64 16.44
N ALA A 61 23.51 1.54 15.73
CA ALA A 61 24.42 0.42 15.56
C ALA A 61 25.65 0.80 14.71
N GLU A 62 25.49 1.64 13.68
CA GLU A 62 26.60 2.16 12.88
C GLU A 62 27.51 3.05 13.73
N ASN A 63 26.93 3.91 14.58
CA ASN A 63 27.71 4.73 15.50
C ASN A 63 28.41 3.88 16.57
N LEU A 64 27.75 2.85 17.10
CA LEU A 64 28.38 1.91 18.02
C LEU A 64 29.55 1.17 17.37
N ARG A 65 29.41 0.75 16.11
CA ARG A 65 30.47 0.09 15.34
C ARG A 65 31.73 0.95 15.20
N LYS A 66 31.58 2.26 15.00
CA LYS A 66 32.72 3.20 14.87
C LYS A 66 33.61 3.25 16.11
N VAL A 67 33.02 3.08 17.29
CA VAL A 67 33.74 3.17 18.58
C VAL A 67 34.10 1.81 19.17
N THR A 68 33.63 0.71 18.57
CA THR A 68 33.88 -0.65 19.08
C THR A 68 35.22 -1.16 18.54
N THR A 69 36.10 -1.60 19.44
CA THR A 69 37.42 -2.14 19.10
C THR A 69 37.56 -3.63 19.40
N ASP A 70 36.80 -4.15 20.37
CA ASP A 70 36.82 -5.56 20.74
C ASP A 70 36.23 -6.45 19.61
N LYS A 71 36.93 -7.54 19.30
CA LYS A 71 36.61 -8.42 18.17
C LYS A 71 35.27 -9.12 18.32
N LYS A 72 34.91 -9.57 19.54
CA LYS A 72 33.63 -10.25 19.78
C LYS A 72 32.48 -9.26 19.70
N SER A 73 32.67 -8.07 20.27
CA SER A 73 31.70 -6.99 20.25
C SER A 73 31.46 -6.47 18.84
N LEU A 74 32.51 -6.29 18.03
CA LEU A 74 32.40 -5.94 16.61
C LEU A 74 31.53 -6.93 15.85
N ALA A 75 31.78 -8.23 16.01
CA ALA A 75 30.98 -9.27 15.36
C ALA A 75 29.49 -9.23 15.78
N TYR A 76 29.21 -8.90 17.04
CA TYR A 76 27.83 -8.71 17.51
C TYR A 76 27.16 -7.50 16.85
N VAL A 77 27.86 -6.35 16.78
CA VAL A 77 27.35 -5.13 16.16
C VAL A 77 27.15 -5.32 14.64
N ASP A 78 28.08 -6.00 13.96
CA ASP A 78 27.94 -6.31 12.52
C ASP A 78 26.71 -7.22 12.27
N ASN A 79 26.45 -8.19 13.15
CA ASN A 79 25.24 -9.00 13.07
C ASN A 79 23.96 -8.18 13.31
N MET A 80 24.00 -7.23 14.23
CA MET A 80 22.89 -6.30 14.48
C MET A 80 22.60 -5.46 13.23
N LEU A 81 23.65 -4.90 12.60
CA LEU A 81 23.52 -4.14 11.36
C LEU A 81 22.95 -4.98 10.22
N LYS A 82 23.43 -6.21 10.06
CA LYS A 82 22.91 -7.13 9.03
C LYS A 82 21.42 -7.42 9.22
N LYS A 83 20.99 -7.68 10.46
CA LYS A 83 19.58 -7.92 10.80
C LYS A 83 18.74 -6.67 10.56
N SER A 84 19.20 -5.52 11.02
CA SER A 84 18.48 -4.25 10.89
C SER A 84 18.32 -3.83 9.42
N ASN A 85 19.38 -3.97 8.61
CA ASN A 85 19.31 -3.75 7.15
C ASN A 85 18.27 -4.64 6.48
N LYS A 86 18.31 -5.95 6.76
CA LYS A 86 17.35 -6.90 6.21
C LYS A 86 15.91 -6.54 6.60
N LYS A 87 15.68 -6.14 7.85
CA LYS A 87 14.36 -5.74 8.34
C LYS A 87 13.85 -4.46 7.65
N VAL A 88 14.72 -3.48 7.41
CA VAL A 88 14.37 -2.28 6.64
C VAL A 88 13.95 -2.64 5.22
N GLU A 89 14.70 -3.53 4.55
CA GLU A 89 14.38 -4.01 3.19
C GLU A 89 13.02 -4.72 3.15
N GLU A 90 12.77 -5.64 4.09
CA GLU A 90 11.51 -6.37 4.21
C GLU A 90 10.31 -5.43 4.44
N LEU A 91 10.45 -4.45 5.34
CA LEU A 91 9.40 -3.47 5.60
C LEU A 91 9.13 -2.56 4.39
N HIS A 92 10.17 -2.18 3.65
CA HIS A 92 10.02 -1.42 2.40
C HIS A 92 9.28 -2.24 1.34
N GLN A 93 9.64 -3.52 1.19
CA GLN A 93 8.98 -4.43 0.27
C GLN A 93 7.50 -4.60 0.64
N GLU A 94 7.19 -4.84 1.91
CA GLU A 94 5.81 -4.96 2.40
C GLU A 94 4.99 -3.69 2.14
N LEU A 95 5.57 -2.52 2.41
CA LEU A 95 4.91 -1.24 2.12
C LEU A 95 4.66 -1.05 0.62
N GLN A 96 5.61 -1.46 -0.22
CA GLN A 96 5.47 -1.41 -1.67
C GLN A 96 4.37 -2.35 -2.16
N GLU A 97 4.28 -3.55 -1.62
CA GLU A 97 3.22 -4.53 -1.92
C GLU A 97 1.83 -3.99 -1.55
N LEU A 98 1.69 -3.38 -0.36
CA LEU A 98 0.44 -2.75 0.08
C LEU A 98 0.06 -1.52 -0.74
N ASN A 99 1.03 -0.80 -1.30
CA ASN A 99 0.77 0.32 -2.22
C ASN A 99 0.36 -0.18 -3.61
N ALA A 100 0.98 -1.25 -4.10
CA ALA A 100 0.66 -1.85 -5.39
C ALA A 100 -0.79 -2.36 -5.47
N HIS A 101 -1.39 -2.72 -4.33
CA HIS A 101 -2.79 -3.13 -4.22
C HIS A 101 -3.81 -2.05 -4.59
N ILE A 102 -3.41 -0.77 -4.63
CA ILE A 102 -4.25 0.34 -5.09
C ILE A 102 -4.05 0.61 -6.60
N VAL A 103 -2.91 0.20 -7.17
CA VAL A 103 -2.47 0.55 -8.53
C VAL A 103 -3.06 -0.34 -9.62
N VAL A 104 -3.81 -1.40 -9.29
CA VAL A 104 -4.62 -2.13 -10.30
C VAL A 104 -5.80 -1.28 -10.81
N LYS A 105 -5.96 -0.03 -10.34
CA LYS A 105 -6.98 0.89 -10.85
C LYS A 105 -6.52 1.97 -11.83
N ASP A 106 -5.23 2.24 -12.08
CA ASP A 106 -4.82 3.14 -13.18
C ASP A 106 -3.32 2.96 -13.56
N PRO A 107 -2.99 2.48 -14.78
CA PRO A 107 -1.60 2.38 -15.26
C PRO A 107 -0.92 3.73 -15.60
N GLU A 108 -1.60 4.86 -15.45
CA GLU A 108 -1.12 6.15 -15.96
C GLU A 108 -0.24 6.95 -14.99
N GLU A 109 -0.13 6.57 -13.71
CA GLU A 109 0.71 7.29 -12.72
C GLU A 109 2.15 6.76 -12.61
N LEU A 110 2.53 5.70 -13.35
CA LEU A 110 3.87 5.12 -13.27
C LEU A 110 4.94 5.89 -14.09
N LEU A 111 4.56 6.99 -14.74
CA LEU A 111 5.48 7.83 -15.51
C LEU A 111 5.52 9.24 -14.92
N GLU A 112 6.27 9.43 -13.84
CA GLU A 112 7.10 10.63 -13.66
C GLU A 112 7.93 10.52 -12.37
N CYS A 113 9.10 9.93 -12.50
CA CYS A 113 10.26 10.35 -11.72
C CYS A 113 11.34 10.77 -12.72
N PRO A 114 11.50 12.08 -12.91
CA PRO A 114 12.84 12.64 -12.84
C PRO A 114 12.93 13.55 -11.61
N LEU A 115 13.92 13.25 -10.78
CA LEU A 115 14.41 14.12 -9.72
C LEU A 115 14.78 15.48 -10.30
N THR A 116 14.08 16.54 -9.89
CA THR A 116 14.63 17.90 -9.84
C THR A 116 14.23 18.55 -8.52
N PRO A 117 15.15 19.23 -7.83
CA PRO A 117 14.85 19.98 -6.61
C PRO A 117 14.02 21.23 -7.00
N ASP A 118 13.16 21.67 -6.09
CA ASP A 118 12.31 22.88 -6.18
C ASP A 118 10.88 22.65 -6.69
N THR A 119 10.01 22.10 -5.83
CA THR A 119 8.60 22.53 -5.72
C THR A 119 7.96 21.99 -4.43
N PRO A 120 7.26 22.82 -3.63
CA PRO A 120 6.67 22.39 -2.37
C PRO A 120 5.20 22.01 -2.56
N ASN A 121 4.87 20.83 -3.10
CA ASN A 121 3.52 20.27 -2.94
C ASN A 121 3.43 18.80 -3.40
N SER A 122 3.84 17.86 -2.55
CA SER A 122 3.61 16.42 -2.79
C SER A 122 2.62 15.79 -1.80
N GLU A 123 1.75 16.60 -1.20
CA GLU A 123 0.73 16.14 -0.24
C GLU A 123 -0.71 16.27 -0.79
N ALA A 124 -0.92 17.02 -1.87
CA ALA A 124 -2.27 17.29 -2.39
C ALA A 124 -2.87 16.17 -3.27
N LYS A 125 -2.07 15.29 -3.88
CA LYS A 125 -2.58 14.37 -4.94
C LYS A 125 -3.26 13.09 -4.42
N MET A 126 -2.93 12.60 -3.22
CA MET A 126 -3.66 11.46 -2.62
C MET A 126 -4.98 11.89 -1.95
N CYS A 127 -5.11 13.16 -1.58
CA CYS A 127 -6.32 13.70 -0.96
C CYS A 127 -7.49 13.82 -1.96
N THR A 128 -7.18 14.07 -3.24
CA THR A 128 -8.19 14.27 -4.29
C THR A 128 -8.86 12.97 -4.74
N SER A 129 -8.15 11.84 -4.76
CA SER A 129 -8.70 10.54 -5.19
C SER A 129 -9.73 10.01 -4.19
N SER A 130 -9.44 10.10 -2.89
CA SER A 130 -10.38 9.77 -1.81
C SER A 130 -11.62 10.68 -1.83
N SER A 131 -11.42 11.99 -2.02
CA SER A 131 -12.51 12.96 -2.14
C SER A 131 -13.41 12.69 -3.37
N ARG A 132 -12.82 12.38 -4.53
CA ARG A 132 -13.55 12.02 -5.75
C ARG A 132 -14.36 10.74 -5.58
N LEU A 133 -13.81 9.72 -4.93
CA LEU A 133 -14.52 8.47 -4.68
C LEU A 133 -15.74 8.68 -3.75
N ALA A 134 -15.58 9.47 -2.69
CA ALA A 134 -16.68 9.83 -1.79
C ALA A 134 -17.78 10.62 -2.51
N ALA A 135 -17.40 11.55 -3.40
CA ALA A 135 -18.34 12.31 -4.22
C ALA A 135 -19.15 11.41 -5.17
N LEU A 136 -18.49 10.47 -5.85
CA LEU A 136 -19.14 9.53 -6.75
C LEU A 136 -20.08 8.54 -6.03
N LYS A 137 -19.70 8.03 -4.85
CA LYS A 137 -20.59 7.21 -4.01
C LYS A 137 -21.84 7.99 -3.62
N ARG A 138 -21.68 9.25 -3.18
CA ARG A 138 -22.82 10.14 -2.86
C ARG A 138 -23.73 10.38 -4.06
N GLN A 139 -23.16 10.56 -5.24
CA GLN A 139 -23.93 10.76 -6.47
C GLN A 139 -24.73 9.51 -6.83
N ASN A 140 -24.13 8.32 -6.74
CA ASN A 140 -24.81 7.07 -7.01
C ASN A 140 -25.99 6.82 -6.04
N ASP A 141 -25.82 7.11 -4.75
CA ASP A 141 -26.90 7.03 -3.76
C ASP A 141 -28.07 7.96 -4.08
N ILE A 142 -27.77 9.15 -4.60
CA ILE A 142 -28.80 10.11 -5.04
C ILE A 142 -29.54 9.54 -6.25
N GLU A 143 -28.82 9.04 -7.26
CA GLU A 143 -29.42 8.44 -8.45
C GLU A 143 -30.29 7.24 -8.11
N LEU A 144 -29.87 6.39 -7.18
CA LEU A 144 -30.67 5.27 -6.69
C LEU A 144 -31.98 5.73 -6.03
N LYS A 145 -31.89 6.77 -5.18
CA LYS A 145 -33.08 7.35 -4.52
C LYS A 145 -34.03 7.99 -5.52
N VAL A 146 -33.51 8.69 -6.52
CA VAL A 146 -34.32 9.29 -7.59
C VAL A 146 -35.00 8.19 -8.42
N LYS A 147 -34.26 7.12 -8.78
CA LYS A 147 -34.80 5.97 -9.50
C LYS A 147 -35.92 5.29 -8.71
N GLN A 148 -35.70 5.00 -7.43
CA GLN A 148 -36.74 4.40 -6.57
C GLN A 148 -37.95 5.31 -6.44
N GLY A 149 -37.75 6.63 -6.34
CA GLY A 149 -38.83 7.60 -6.33
C GLY A 149 -39.66 7.55 -7.62
N ALA A 150 -39.02 7.46 -8.78
CA ALA A 150 -39.70 7.32 -10.07
C ALA A 150 -40.46 5.99 -10.18
N GLU A 151 -39.87 4.87 -9.71
CA GLU A 151 -40.53 3.56 -9.67
C GLU A 151 -41.77 3.56 -8.78
N ASN A 152 -41.70 4.23 -7.63
CA ASN A 152 -42.85 4.38 -6.73
C ASN A 152 -43.97 5.25 -7.34
N MET A 153 -43.63 6.21 -8.22
CA MET A 153 -44.62 7.05 -8.89
C MET A 153 -45.38 6.32 -10.01
N ILE A 154 -44.77 5.32 -10.64
CA ILE A 154 -45.38 4.56 -11.75
C ILE A 154 -46.10 3.28 -11.29
N GLN A 155 -45.92 2.89 -10.02
CA GLN A 155 -46.64 1.76 -9.39
C GLN A 155 -47.93 2.17 -8.65
N MET A 156 -48.29 3.47 -8.67
CA MET A 156 -49.63 3.96 -8.33
C MET A 156 -50.56 3.92 -9.54
#